data_AF-A0A829D4C7-F1
#
_entry.id   AF-A0A829D4C7-F1
#
_cell.length_a   1.000
_cell.length_b   1.000
_cell.length_c   1.000
_cell.angle_alpha   90.00
_cell.angle_beta   90.00
_cell.angle_gamma   90.00
#
_symmetry.space_group_name_H-M   'P 1'
#
loop_
_entity.id
_entity.type
_entity.pdbx_description
1 polymer ?
#
loop_
_entity_poly.entity_id
_entity_poly.type
_entity_poly.pdbx_seq_one_letter_code
_entity_poly.pdbx_strand_id
1 'polypeptide(L)'
;NAHWNPITEELEYTYCPHDSSLCHGINDEILLDPRFEDFTSLDIASHEFGHAINAYAAGFDYNAESAALDEGFGDIWNVGVNHYVNKILGMHKNVWRFGDETVLNGGMRSLQYPNSATPVTLGGADTYYGDLWDFTNKKTHENGLVLGHWFYILSNGKSGINDHSCEYNTTGISIEKAEKIAYSTIHYLSPTSGYVATRSAAILAAKNLYGKFSSEVKSTIDAWDAVGVPAETTSRGGDGMRKVGNYITSVKLSGMENNSGNDCGYKDNTYLHPWVLKGGTYQLVLSSEGSQLPLKSHKWSVWIDLNRNGIFDSSEIILQTSNQLWGEGTLQRSIVIPTTALTGNTKMRVSMKAADSWEAYPRADEKFYDGEVEDYTISINSFRL
;
A
#
# COMPACT_ATOMS: atom_id res chain seq x y z
N ASN A 1 -32.42 -3.80 7.85
CA ASN A 1 -31.03 -3.34 8.06
C ASN A 1 -30.38 -4.20 9.12
N ALA A 2 -29.15 -4.66 8.89
CA ALA A 2 -28.29 -5.17 9.95
C ALA A 2 -27.37 -4.02 10.40
N HIS A 3 -27.07 -3.95 11.69
CA HIS A 3 -26.18 -2.93 12.24
C HIS A 3 -25.45 -3.50 13.45
N TRP A 4 -24.14 -3.37 13.50
CA TRP A 4 -23.37 -3.64 14.71
C TRP A 4 -23.52 -2.50 15.73
N ASN A 5 -24.03 -2.81 16.92
CA ASN A 5 -24.10 -1.87 18.04
C ASN A 5 -22.88 -2.06 18.96
N PRO A 6 -21.92 -1.11 18.98
CA PRO A 6 -20.70 -1.25 19.78
C PRO A 6 -20.94 -1.09 21.29
N ILE A 7 -22.10 -0.59 21.72
CA ILE A 7 -22.43 -0.42 23.15
C ILE A 7 -22.99 -1.73 23.72
N THR A 8 -23.87 -2.39 22.98
CA THR A 8 -24.51 -3.64 23.43
C THR A 8 -23.72 -4.88 23.02
N GLU A 9 -22.76 -4.74 22.10
CA GLU A 9 -22.05 -5.86 21.48
C GLU A 9 -22.98 -6.84 20.75
N GLU A 10 -24.06 -6.32 20.16
CA GLU A 10 -25.07 -7.09 19.45
C GLU A 10 -25.15 -6.69 17.97
N LEU A 11 -25.42 -7.68 17.11
CA LEU A 11 -25.82 -7.44 15.74
C LEU A 11 -27.34 -7.26 15.72
N GLU A 12 -27.78 -6.02 15.52
CA GLU A 12 -29.19 -5.67 15.48
C GLU A 12 -29.74 -5.82 14.06
N TYR A 13 -30.91 -6.46 13.95
CA TYR A 13 -31.62 -6.61 12.69
C TYR A 13 -32.95 -5.85 12.75
N THR A 14 -33.11 -4.86 11.88
CA THR A 14 -34.40 -4.24 11.60
C THR A 14 -35.14 -5.06 10.55
N TYR A 15 -36.19 -5.75 10.98
CA TYR A 15 -37.14 -6.46 10.11
C TYR A 15 -38.18 -5.50 9.55
N CYS A 16 -38.34 -5.46 8.22
CA CYS A 16 -39.39 -4.71 7.56
C CYS A 16 -40.55 -5.64 7.14
N PRO A 17 -41.78 -5.39 7.60
CA PRO A 17 -42.95 -6.13 7.15
C PRO A 17 -43.16 -5.96 5.65
N HIS A 18 -43.48 -7.06 4.96
CA HIS A 18 -43.63 -7.15 3.50
C HIS A 18 -44.67 -6.18 2.89
N ASP A 19 -45.58 -5.65 3.72
CA ASP A 19 -46.70 -4.79 3.31
C ASP A 19 -46.51 -3.30 3.64
N SER A 20 -45.38 -2.88 4.23
CA SER A 20 -45.10 -1.48 4.56
C SER A 20 -43.96 -0.91 3.73
N SER A 21 -44.20 0.19 3.02
CA SER A 21 -43.21 0.90 2.20
C SER A 21 -42.31 1.86 2.98
N LEU A 22 -42.37 1.88 4.31
CA LEU A 22 -41.60 2.78 5.17
C LEU A 22 -40.88 1.94 6.23
N CYS A 23 -39.55 1.87 6.11
CA CYS A 23 -38.68 1.22 7.08
C CYS A 23 -38.03 2.27 7.97
N HIS A 24 -38.08 2.08 9.29
CA HIS A 24 -37.41 2.94 10.26
C HIS A 24 -35.98 2.41 10.46
N GLY A 25 -34.96 3.14 9.99
CA GLY A 25 -33.58 2.92 10.40
C GLY A 25 -33.34 3.42 11.83
N ILE A 26 -32.18 3.10 12.41
CA ILE A 26 -31.79 3.57 13.74
C ILE A 26 -31.58 5.10 13.76
N ASN A 27 -31.22 5.72 12.62
CA ASN A 27 -30.94 7.17 12.54
C ASN A 27 -31.53 7.91 11.33
N ASP A 28 -32.06 7.24 10.29
CA ASP A 28 -32.69 7.90 9.13
C ASP A 28 -33.86 7.06 8.58
N GLU A 29 -34.90 7.75 8.07
CA GLU A 29 -35.99 7.12 7.31
C GLU A 29 -35.46 6.74 5.91
N ILE A 30 -35.35 5.44 5.64
CA ILE A 30 -34.97 4.95 4.31
C ILE A 30 -36.16 4.16 3.75
N LEU A 31 -36.59 4.53 2.54
CA LEU A 31 -37.60 3.79 1.80
C LEU A 31 -36.94 2.54 1.20
N LEU A 32 -37.00 1.42 1.92
CA LEU A 32 -36.44 0.16 1.43
C LEU A 32 -37.40 -0.49 0.42
N ASP A 33 -36.87 -1.08 -0.66
CA ASP A 33 -37.66 -1.95 -1.55
C ASP A 33 -37.57 -3.40 -1.05
N PRO A 34 -38.59 -3.94 -0.36
CA PRO A 34 -38.55 -5.27 0.24
C PRO A 34 -38.43 -6.41 -0.77
N ARG A 35 -38.50 -6.13 -2.09
CA ARG A 35 -38.30 -7.13 -3.14
C ARG A 35 -36.83 -7.34 -3.51
N PHE A 36 -35.97 -6.39 -3.15
CA PHE A 36 -34.57 -6.38 -3.56
C PHE A 36 -33.65 -6.21 -2.34
N GLU A 37 -34.01 -5.40 -1.36
CA GLU A 37 -33.07 -5.02 -0.31
C GLU A 37 -33.14 -5.95 0.92
N ASP A 38 -32.45 -7.10 0.83
CA ASP A 38 -32.27 -8.04 1.94
C ASP A 38 -30.99 -7.77 2.75
N PHE A 39 -31.12 -6.99 3.83
CA PHE A 39 -30.03 -6.71 4.76
C PHE A 39 -29.65 -7.89 5.67
N THR A 40 -30.24 -9.07 5.48
CA THR A 40 -29.82 -10.32 6.11
C THR A 40 -29.02 -11.23 5.16
N SER A 41 -28.74 -10.77 3.94
CA SER A 41 -27.82 -11.43 3.02
C SER A 41 -26.46 -11.67 3.68
N LEU A 42 -25.77 -12.72 3.23
CA LEU A 42 -24.47 -13.10 3.81
C LEU A 42 -23.46 -11.96 3.68
N ASP A 43 -23.53 -11.21 2.59
CA ASP A 43 -22.65 -10.06 2.34
C ASP A 43 -22.77 -9.02 3.45
N ILE A 44 -24.00 -8.59 3.72
CA ILE A 44 -24.28 -7.56 4.72
C ILE A 44 -24.02 -8.12 6.11
N ALA A 45 -24.52 -9.32 6.44
CA ALA A 45 -24.32 -9.91 7.75
C ALA A 45 -22.83 -10.12 8.11
N SER A 46 -22.00 -10.52 7.14
CA SER A 46 -20.56 -10.72 7.37
C SER A 46 -19.79 -9.40 7.48
N HIS A 47 -20.18 -8.37 6.71
CA HIS A 47 -19.62 -7.02 6.85
C HIS A 47 -19.95 -6.40 8.20
N GLU A 48 -21.21 -6.48 8.64
CA GLU A 48 -21.61 -5.94 9.95
C GLU A 48 -20.94 -6.69 11.11
N PHE A 49 -20.81 -8.01 11.02
CA PHE A 49 -19.99 -8.76 11.98
C PHE A 49 -18.51 -8.35 11.92
N GLY A 50 -18.06 -7.90 10.76
CA GLY A 50 -16.75 -7.30 10.55
C GLY A 50 -16.50 -6.06 11.41
N HIS A 51 -17.49 -5.18 11.59
CA HIS A 51 -17.37 -4.04 12.52
C HIS A 51 -17.11 -4.50 13.95
N ALA A 52 -17.68 -5.63 14.39
CA ALA A 52 -17.39 -6.19 15.71
C ALA A 52 -15.91 -6.60 15.85
N ILE A 53 -15.36 -7.24 14.80
CA ILE A 53 -13.94 -7.61 14.76
C ILE A 53 -13.07 -6.35 14.80
N ASN A 54 -13.42 -5.33 14.02
CA ASN A 54 -12.66 -4.08 13.95
C ASN A 54 -12.69 -3.33 15.29
N ALA A 55 -13.86 -3.24 15.93
CA ALA A 55 -14.04 -2.63 17.24
C ALA A 55 -13.17 -3.30 18.30
N TYR A 56 -13.09 -4.64 18.28
CA TYR A 56 -12.26 -5.38 19.23
C TYR A 56 -10.75 -5.29 18.93
N ALA A 57 -10.37 -5.30 17.64
CA ALA A 57 -8.97 -5.39 17.23
C ALA A 57 -8.25 -4.03 17.20
N ALA A 58 -8.90 -2.99 16.67
CA ALA A 58 -8.31 -1.66 16.49
C ALA A 58 -9.09 -0.56 17.22
N GLY A 59 -10.40 -0.76 17.45
CA GLY A 59 -11.25 0.19 18.14
C GLY A 59 -11.34 1.54 17.41
N PHE A 60 -11.42 1.53 16.08
CA PHE A 60 -11.41 2.74 15.25
C PHE A 60 -12.35 3.82 15.81
N ASP A 61 -11.80 5.02 15.97
CA ASP A 61 -12.60 6.20 16.26
C ASP A 61 -13.23 6.73 14.97
N TYR A 62 -14.33 7.48 15.08
CA TYR A 62 -15.01 8.02 13.91
C TYR A 62 -14.34 9.28 13.33
N ASN A 63 -13.00 9.32 13.31
CA ASN A 63 -12.28 10.26 12.45
C ASN A 63 -12.31 9.75 10.99
N ALA A 64 -12.10 10.64 10.03
CA ALA A 64 -12.43 10.38 8.62
C ALA A 64 -11.74 9.14 8.02
N GLU A 65 -10.43 8.96 8.27
CA GLU A 65 -9.68 7.82 7.73
C GLU A 65 -9.91 6.54 8.52
N SER A 66 -9.96 6.59 9.85
CA SER A 66 -10.21 5.42 10.69
C SER A 66 -11.60 4.84 10.43
N ALA A 67 -12.62 5.69 10.25
CA ALA A 67 -13.95 5.25 9.84
C ALA A 67 -13.98 4.67 8.42
N ALA A 68 -13.19 5.20 7.47
CA ALA A 68 -13.05 4.59 6.15
C ALA A 68 -12.33 3.23 6.20
N LEU A 69 -11.33 3.09 7.07
CA LEU A 69 -10.66 1.80 7.30
C LEU A 69 -11.61 0.79 7.93
N ASP A 70 -12.48 1.20 8.86
CA ASP A 70 -13.49 0.35 9.47
C ASP A 70 -14.42 -0.28 8.41
N GLU A 71 -14.98 0.56 7.53
CA GLU A 71 -15.76 0.11 6.36
C GLU A 71 -14.96 -0.83 5.44
N GLY A 72 -13.73 -0.44 5.09
CA GLY A 72 -12.88 -1.22 4.19
C GLY A 72 -12.49 -2.59 4.76
N PHE A 73 -12.24 -2.70 6.06
CA PHE A 73 -12.00 -3.98 6.71
C PHE A 73 -13.28 -4.82 6.77
N GLY A 74 -14.45 -4.22 7.04
CA GLY A 74 -15.74 -4.91 6.94
C GLY A 74 -15.93 -5.58 5.58
N ASP A 75 -15.60 -4.87 4.50
CA ASP A 75 -15.60 -5.43 3.13
C ASP A 75 -14.62 -6.58 2.93
N ILE A 76 -13.41 -6.49 3.50
CA ILE A 76 -12.42 -7.57 3.44
C ILE A 76 -12.92 -8.82 4.17
N TRP A 77 -13.54 -8.66 5.33
CA TRP A 77 -14.11 -9.79 6.08
C TRP A 77 -15.24 -10.46 5.32
N ASN A 78 -16.10 -9.68 4.67
CA ASN A 78 -17.08 -10.21 3.74
C ASN A 78 -16.43 -11.04 2.61
N VAL A 79 -15.39 -10.52 1.96
CA VAL A 79 -14.67 -11.28 0.91
C VAL A 79 -14.16 -12.62 1.44
N GLY A 80 -13.59 -12.64 2.65
CA GLY A 80 -13.11 -13.86 3.30
C GLY A 80 -14.24 -14.88 3.54
N VAL A 81 -15.38 -14.44 4.05
CA VAL A 81 -16.56 -15.30 4.27
C VAL A 81 -17.11 -15.83 2.96
N ASN A 82 -17.28 -14.98 1.94
CA ASN A 82 -17.77 -15.38 0.63
C ASN A 82 -16.81 -16.35 -0.07
N HIS A 83 -15.50 -16.14 0.06
CA HIS A 83 -14.49 -17.09 -0.41
C HIS A 83 -14.58 -18.44 0.30
N TYR A 84 -14.75 -18.44 1.62
CA TYR A 84 -14.90 -19.65 2.42
C TYR A 84 -16.14 -20.46 1.99
N VAL A 85 -17.31 -19.83 1.90
CA VAL A 85 -18.54 -20.56 1.53
C VAL A 85 -18.52 -21.04 0.08
N ASN A 86 -17.83 -20.34 -0.82
CA ASN A 86 -17.58 -20.84 -2.17
C ASN A 86 -16.75 -22.12 -2.15
N LYS A 87 -15.67 -22.11 -1.38
CA LYS A 87 -14.72 -23.21 -1.31
C LYS A 87 -15.27 -24.43 -0.59
N ILE A 88 -16.01 -24.23 0.50
CA ILE A 88 -16.45 -25.30 1.41
C ILE A 88 -17.88 -25.74 1.13
N LEU A 89 -18.77 -24.81 0.78
CA LEU A 89 -20.20 -25.07 0.61
C LEU A 89 -20.65 -25.03 -0.86
N GLY A 90 -19.80 -24.57 -1.78
CA GLY A 90 -20.14 -24.49 -3.20
C GLY A 90 -21.20 -23.43 -3.53
N MET A 91 -21.26 -22.33 -2.77
CA MET A 91 -22.33 -21.31 -2.89
C MET A 91 -22.19 -20.36 -4.09
N HIS A 92 -21.10 -20.43 -4.87
CA HIS A 92 -20.86 -19.64 -6.10
C HIS A 92 -21.12 -18.11 -5.98
N LYS A 93 -20.83 -17.53 -4.82
CA LYS A 93 -20.85 -16.09 -4.51
C LYS A 93 -19.86 -15.30 -5.37
N ASN A 94 -20.15 -14.04 -5.61
CA ASN A 94 -19.22 -13.10 -6.22
C ASN A 94 -18.38 -12.39 -5.17
N VAL A 95 -17.18 -12.91 -4.89
CA VAL A 95 -16.36 -12.43 -3.77
C VAL A 95 -15.85 -10.98 -3.88
N TRP A 96 -15.94 -10.35 -5.06
CA TRP A 96 -15.42 -9.00 -5.31
C TRP A 96 -16.50 -7.93 -5.44
N ARG A 97 -17.75 -8.31 -5.22
CA ARG A 97 -18.90 -7.40 -5.17
C ARG A 97 -19.57 -7.54 -3.82
N PHE A 98 -20.10 -6.43 -3.35
CA PHE A 98 -20.83 -6.37 -2.09
C PHE A 98 -22.30 -6.10 -2.36
N GLY A 99 -23.18 -6.89 -1.77
CA GLY A 99 -24.62 -6.72 -1.85
C GLY A 99 -25.20 -7.06 -3.22
N ASP A 100 -24.52 -7.87 -4.04
CA ASP A 100 -25.02 -8.25 -5.36
C ASP A 100 -26.15 -9.30 -5.32
N GLU A 101 -26.38 -9.89 -4.15
CA GLU A 101 -27.54 -10.74 -3.86
C GLU A 101 -28.82 -9.95 -3.59
N THR A 102 -28.70 -8.66 -3.29
CA THR A 102 -29.79 -7.81 -2.82
C THR A 102 -30.05 -6.68 -3.83
N VAL A 103 -28.99 -6.01 -4.27
CA VAL A 103 -29.12 -4.87 -5.17
C VAL A 103 -29.14 -5.32 -6.63
N LEU A 104 -30.27 -5.04 -7.30
CA LEU A 104 -30.43 -5.23 -8.75
C LEU A 104 -29.29 -4.56 -9.53
N ASN A 105 -28.92 -5.17 -10.64
CA ASN A 105 -27.79 -4.77 -11.49
C ASN A 105 -26.41 -5.03 -10.88
N GLY A 106 -26.30 -5.78 -9.78
CA GLY A 106 -25.05 -6.47 -9.45
C GLY A 106 -24.22 -5.78 -8.39
N GLY A 107 -24.87 -5.23 -7.37
CA GLY A 107 -24.25 -4.90 -6.07
C GLY A 107 -24.28 -3.43 -5.69
N MET A 108 -23.98 -3.16 -4.43
CA MET A 108 -23.81 -1.81 -3.91
C MET A 108 -22.44 -1.23 -4.27
N ARG A 109 -21.38 -2.03 -4.16
CA ARG A 109 -19.99 -1.61 -4.39
C ARG A 109 -19.11 -2.74 -4.92
N SER A 110 -17.97 -2.37 -5.52
CA SER A 110 -17.04 -3.29 -6.19
C SER A 110 -15.61 -3.05 -5.70
N LEU A 111 -14.98 -4.09 -5.15
CA LEU A 111 -13.58 -4.02 -4.72
C LEU A 111 -12.62 -4.20 -5.91
N GLN A 112 -13.09 -4.78 -7.03
CA GLN A 112 -12.28 -4.94 -8.24
C GLN A 112 -12.24 -3.67 -9.10
N TYR A 113 -13.36 -2.94 -9.13
CA TYR A 113 -13.56 -1.73 -9.93
C TYR A 113 -14.26 -0.62 -9.12
N PRO A 114 -13.61 -0.05 -8.09
CA PRO A 114 -14.25 0.93 -7.20
C PRO A 114 -14.76 2.18 -7.92
N ASN A 115 -14.01 2.69 -8.90
CA ASN A 115 -14.37 3.90 -9.63
C ASN A 115 -15.61 3.72 -10.52
N SER A 116 -16.05 2.48 -10.77
CA SER A 116 -17.19 2.22 -11.64
C SER A 116 -18.49 2.14 -10.85
N ALA A 117 -19.38 3.11 -11.06
CA ALA A 117 -20.80 3.03 -10.66
C ALA A 117 -21.64 2.21 -11.67
N THR A 118 -21.00 1.38 -12.50
CA THR A 118 -21.70 0.39 -13.32
C THR A 118 -20.95 -0.95 -13.27
N PRO A 119 -21.63 -2.04 -12.89
CA PRO A 119 -23.07 -2.16 -12.75
C PRO A 119 -23.55 -1.95 -11.29
N VAL A 120 -22.66 -1.55 -10.36
CA VAL A 120 -22.98 -1.32 -8.94
C VAL A 120 -23.61 0.06 -8.69
N THR A 121 -24.37 0.24 -7.62
CA THR A 121 -25.09 1.49 -7.34
C THR A 121 -24.22 2.61 -6.76
N LEU A 122 -23.09 2.30 -6.13
CA LEU A 122 -22.17 3.27 -5.53
C LEU A 122 -20.73 3.00 -6.01
N GLY A 123 -20.19 3.95 -6.77
CA GLY A 123 -18.74 4.03 -7.02
C GLY A 123 -18.04 4.80 -5.91
N GLY A 124 -16.74 4.60 -5.75
CA GLY A 124 -15.90 5.33 -4.80
C GLY A 124 -14.43 5.26 -5.20
N ALA A 125 -13.55 5.66 -4.29
CA ALA A 125 -12.13 5.82 -4.59
C ALA A 125 -11.41 4.46 -4.70
N ASP A 126 -10.62 4.28 -5.76
CA ASP A 126 -9.63 3.20 -5.88
C ASP A 126 -8.21 3.63 -5.52
N THR A 127 -7.98 4.94 -5.42
CA THR A 127 -6.68 5.57 -5.15
C THR A 127 -6.78 6.54 -3.97
N TYR A 128 -5.86 6.44 -3.01
CA TYR A 128 -5.78 7.33 -1.85
C TYR A 128 -5.54 8.78 -2.29
N TYR A 129 -6.44 9.69 -1.89
CA TYR A 129 -6.47 11.09 -2.34
C TYR A 129 -6.50 11.23 -3.88
N GLY A 130 -7.10 10.24 -4.56
CA GLY A 130 -7.36 10.23 -5.99
C GLY A 130 -8.61 11.03 -6.39
N ASP A 131 -9.12 10.77 -7.59
CA ASP A 131 -10.15 11.59 -8.23
C ASP A 131 -11.50 11.50 -7.53
N LEU A 132 -11.84 10.32 -6.99
CA LEU A 132 -13.10 10.05 -6.29
C LEU A 132 -12.95 10.05 -4.76
N TRP A 133 -11.82 10.51 -4.22
CA TRP A 133 -11.64 10.61 -2.78
C TRP A 133 -12.53 11.72 -2.18
N ASP A 134 -13.32 11.40 -1.17
CA ASP A 134 -14.13 12.38 -0.43
C ASP A 134 -13.27 13.11 0.61
N PHE A 135 -12.97 14.38 0.34
CA PHE A 135 -12.29 15.28 1.27
C PHE A 135 -13.23 15.93 2.30
N THR A 136 -14.55 15.72 2.19
CA THR A 136 -15.51 16.30 3.15
C THR A 136 -15.67 15.48 4.42
N ASN A 137 -15.07 14.29 4.47
CA ASN A 137 -15.10 13.35 5.60
C ASN A 137 -16.51 12.86 5.94
N LYS A 138 -17.39 12.78 4.95
CA LYS A 138 -18.79 12.36 5.12
C LYS A 138 -19.10 11.03 4.45
N LYS A 139 -18.22 10.55 3.57
CA LYS A 139 -18.43 9.36 2.73
C LYS A 139 -17.38 8.30 3.02
N THR A 140 -17.38 7.80 4.26
CA THR A 140 -16.45 6.77 4.74
C THR A 140 -16.52 5.49 3.92
N HIS A 141 -17.73 5.07 3.53
CA HIS A 141 -17.96 3.92 2.64
C HIS A 141 -17.27 4.07 1.26
N GLU A 142 -17.19 5.30 0.71
CA GLU A 142 -16.56 5.55 -0.59
C GLU A 142 -15.04 5.56 -0.49
N ASN A 143 -14.50 6.17 0.57
CA ASN A 143 -13.06 6.17 0.83
C ASN A 143 -12.54 4.81 1.28
N GLY A 144 -13.36 4.01 1.99
CA GLY A 144 -13.02 2.66 2.44
C GLY A 144 -12.75 1.68 1.30
N LEU A 145 -13.28 1.96 0.10
CA LEU A 145 -13.02 1.18 -1.09
C LEU A 145 -11.54 1.19 -1.52
N VAL A 146 -10.73 2.16 -1.11
CA VAL A 146 -9.28 2.13 -1.34
C VAL A 146 -8.64 0.93 -0.64
N LEU A 147 -9.03 0.65 0.61
CA LEU A 147 -8.56 -0.52 1.35
C LEU A 147 -9.10 -1.83 0.75
N GLY A 148 -10.37 -1.86 0.36
CA GLY A 148 -10.96 -3.00 -0.35
C GLY A 148 -10.25 -3.28 -1.69
N HIS A 149 -9.89 -2.22 -2.42
CA HIS A 149 -9.16 -2.33 -3.68
C HIS A 149 -7.73 -2.84 -3.48
N TRP A 150 -7.04 -2.35 -2.45
CA TRP A 150 -5.74 -2.87 -2.04
C TRP A 150 -5.81 -4.39 -1.81
N PHE A 151 -6.85 -4.87 -1.11
CA PHE A 151 -7.03 -6.29 -0.85
C PHE A 151 -7.28 -7.10 -2.13
N TYR A 152 -8.08 -6.57 -3.07
CA TYR A 152 -8.27 -7.17 -4.39
C TYR A 152 -6.95 -7.31 -5.15
N ILE A 153 -6.15 -6.23 -5.21
CA ILE A 153 -4.87 -6.20 -5.94
C ILE A 153 -3.87 -7.16 -5.28
N LEU A 154 -3.77 -7.16 -3.95
CA LEU A 154 -2.90 -8.09 -3.23
C LEU A 154 -3.30 -9.54 -3.49
N SER A 155 -4.60 -9.84 -3.51
CA SER A 155 -5.11 -11.19 -3.70
C SER A 155 -4.90 -11.72 -5.13
N ASN A 156 -5.26 -10.94 -6.15
CA ASN A 156 -5.30 -11.41 -7.55
C ASN A 156 -4.12 -10.94 -8.41
N GLY A 157 -3.45 -9.88 -7.98
CA GLY A 157 -2.58 -9.09 -8.84
C GLY A 157 -3.37 -8.18 -9.76
N LYS A 158 -2.73 -7.10 -10.19
CA LYS A 158 -3.27 -6.13 -11.15
C LYS A 158 -2.12 -5.30 -11.69
N SER A 159 -2.21 -4.96 -12.98
CA SER A 159 -1.39 -3.93 -13.60
C SER A 159 -2.27 -2.78 -14.06
N GLY A 160 -1.77 -1.55 -13.98
CA GLY A 160 -2.53 -0.40 -14.40
C GLY A 160 -1.81 0.91 -14.10
N ILE A 161 -2.58 1.99 -14.19
CA ILE A 161 -2.18 3.35 -13.82
C ILE A 161 -3.22 3.83 -12.82
N ASN A 162 -2.79 4.38 -11.68
CA ASN A 162 -3.69 4.95 -10.68
C ASN A 162 -3.97 6.43 -10.95
N ASP A 163 -4.83 7.05 -10.14
CA ASP A 163 -5.24 8.47 -10.31
C ASP A 163 -4.07 9.46 -10.18
N HIS A 164 -2.94 9.03 -9.62
CA HIS A 164 -1.71 9.82 -9.54
C HIS A 164 -0.76 9.64 -10.73
N SER A 165 -1.25 8.98 -11.80
CA SER A 165 -0.48 8.60 -12.98
C SER A 165 0.67 7.63 -12.70
N CYS A 166 0.65 6.92 -11.57
CA CYS A 166 1.66 5.92 -11.22
C CYS A 166 1.34 4.60 -11.91
N GLU A 167 2.29 4.11 -12.69
CA GLU A 167 2.22 2.77 -13.26
C GLU A 167 2.51 1.75 -12.16
N TYR A 168 1.73 0.68 -12.10
CA TYR A 168 1.95 -0.41 -11.16
C TYR A 168 1.75 -1.76 -11.84
N ASN A 169 2.45 -2.78 -11.33
CA ASN A 169 2.29 -4.17 -11.74
C ASN A 169 2.49 -5.09 -10.54
N THR A 170 1.39 -5.47 -9.90
CA THR A 170 1.39 -6.30 -8.69
C THR A 170 1.10 -7.76 -9.04
N THR A 171 1.90 -8.67 -8.48
CA THR A 171 1.64 -10.12 -8.53
C THR A 171 0.77 -10.53 -7.35
N GLY A 172 -0.34 -11.22 -7.61
CA GLY A 172 -1.27 -11.68 -6.57
C GLY A 172 -0.72 -12.82 -5.72
N ILE A 173 -1.14 -12.87 -4.45
CA ILE A 173 -0.71 -13.90 -3.48
C ILE A 173 -1.81 -14.87 -3.05
N SER A 174 -2.98 -14.81 -3.69
CA SER A 174 -4.24 -15.46 -3.28
C SER A 174 -4.94 -14.81 -2.07
N ILE A 175 -6.26 -15.00 -2.02
CA ILE A 175 -7.11 -14.54 -0.92
C ILE A 175 -6.64 -15.14 0.41
N GLU A 176 -6.30 -16.43 0.46
CA GLU A 176 -5.91 -17.11 1.71
C GLU A 176 -4.61 -16.57 2.33
N LYS A 177 -3.71 -15.98 1.53
CA LYS A 177 -2.53 -15.31 2.07
C LYS A 177 -2.83 -13.86 2.42
N ALA A 178 -3.57 -13.16 1.57
CA ALA A 178 -3.95 -11.76 1.77
C ALA A 178 -4.82 -11.59 3.03
N GLU A 179 -5.79 -12.48 3.28
CA GLU A 179 -6.68 -12.43 4.46
C GLU A 179 -5.89 -12.50 5.76
N LYS A 180 -4.83 -13.32 5.81
CA LYS A 180 -3.96 -13.43 6.99
C LYS A 180 -3.16 -12.16 7.22
N ILE A 181 -2.73 -11.50 6.13
CA ILE A 181 -2.06 -10.20 6.23
C ILE A 181 -3.05 -9.17 6.77
N ALA A 182 -4.26 -9.05 6.19
CA ALA A 182 -5.27 -8.12 6.66
C ALA A 182 -5.65 -8.35 8.13
N TYR A 183 -5.88 -9.60 8.53
CA TYR A 183 -6.21 -9.96 9.92
C TYR A 183 -5.06 -9.69 10.89
N SER A 184 -3.82 -9.97 10.51
CA SER A 184 -2.66 -9.60 11.33
C SER A 184 -2.45 -8.08 11.39
N THR A 185 -2.74 -7.37 10.29
CA THR A 185 -2.60 -5.90 10.17
C THR A 185 -3.44 -5.17 11.20
N ILE A 186 -4.73 -5.52 11.32
CA ILE A 186 -5.67 -4.77 12.17
C ILE A 186 -5.27 -4.76 13.65
N HIS A 187 -4.58 -5.81 14.12
CA HIS A 187 -4.05 -5.90 15.49
C HIS A 187 -2.85 -4.98 15.79
N TYR A 188 -2.24 -4.36 14.77
CA TYR A 188 -1.20 -3.34 14.95
C TYR A 188 -1.76 -1.91 14.87
N LEU A 189 -3.07 -1.76 14.63
CA LEU A 189 -3.71 -0.46 14.47
C LEU A 189 -4.24 0.06 15.81
N SER A 190 -4.50 1.36 15.83
CA SER A 190 -5.05 2.09 16.96
C SER A 190 -6.33 2.82 16.52
N PRO A 191 -7.12 3.35 17.46
CA PRO A 191 -8.36 4.05 17.13
C PRO A 191 -8.19 5.16 16.08
N THR A 192 -7.06 5.87 16.12
CA THR A 192 -6.75 7.02 15.24
C THR A 192 -5.92 6.65 14.00
N SER A 193 -5.68 5.36 13.75
CA SER A 193 -4.82 4.94 12.64
C SER A 193 -5.43 5.33 11.30
N GLY A 194 -4.61 5.89 10.40
CA GLY A 194 -4.95 6.19 9.01
C GLY A 194 -4.25 5.27 8.01
N TYR A 195 -4.45 5.53 6.72
CA TYR A 195 -3.99 4.66 5.63
C TYR A 195 -2.47 4.43 5.62
N VAL A 196 -1.67 5.46 5.91
CA VAL A 196 -0.20 5.35 5.97
C VAL A 196 0.25 4.41 7.09
N ALA A 197 -0.39 4.47 8.26
CA ALA A 197 -0.10 3.55 9.37
C ALA A 197 -0.52 2.11 9.02
N THR A 198 -1.67 1.96 8.36
CA THR A 198 -2.16 0.66 7.87
C THR A 198 -1.21 0.03 6.87
N ARG A 199 -0.62 0.81 5.95
CA ARG A 199 0.45 0.35 5.05
C ARG A 199 1.64 -0.20 5.83
N SER A 200 2.18 0.56 6.78
CA SER A 200 3.31 0.14 7.61
C SER A 200 3.00 -1.16 8.38
N ALA A 201 1.82 -1.24 8.98
CA ALA A 201 1.34 -2.43 9.70
C ALA A 201 1.20 -3.66 8.80
N ALA A 202 0.66 -3.50 7.59
CA ALA A 202 0.48 -4.60 6.64
C ALA A 202 1.82 -5.17 6.15
N ILE A 203 2.79 -4.31 5.88
CA ILE A 203 4.15 -4.74 5.50
C ILE A 203 4.80 -5.47 6.67
N LEU A 204 4.64 -4.99 7.92
CA LEU A 204 5.12 -5.69 9.10
C LEU A 204 4.46 -7.06 9.28
N ALA A 205 3.13 -7.13 9.12
CA ALA A 205 2.36 -8.37 9.17
C ALA A 205 2.87 -9.39 8.13
N ALA A 206 3.06 -8.97 6.88
CA ALA A 206 3.61 -9.81 5.82
C ALA A 206 5.01 -10.33 6.16
N LYS A 207 5.89 -9.46 6.68
CA LYS A 207 7.25 -9.83 7.12
C LYS A 207 7.22 -10.88 8.24
N ASN A 208 6.28 -10.78 9.17
CA ASN A 208 6.13 -11.71 10.29
C ASN A 208 5.52 -13.05 9.86
N LEU A 209 4.56 -13.04 8.92
CA LEU A 209 3.87 -14.25 8.45
C LEU A 209 4.69 -15.07 7.45
N TYR A 210 5.39 -14.41 6.54
CA TYR A 210 6.01 -15.05 5.37
C TYR A 210 7.53 -14.87 5.30
N GLY A 211 8.11 -14.05 6.18
CA GLY A 211 9.54 -13.76 6.22
C GLY A 211 9.91 -12.45 5.52
N LYS A 212 10.97 -11.79 6.01
CA LYS A 212 11.32 -10.41 5.64
C LYS A 212 11.60 -10.18 4.14
N PHE A 213 12.05 -11.22 3.45
CA PHE A 213 12.52 -11.18 2.07
C PHE A 213 11.62 -12.01 1.13
N SER A 214 10.38 -12.26 1.54
CA SER A 214 9.45 -13.09 0.79
C SER A 214 8.78 -12.31 -0.35
N SER A 215 8.28 -13.03 -1.34
CA SER A 215 7.46 -12.46 -2.42
C SER A 215 6.17 -11.81 -1.90
N GLU A 216 5.61 -12.30 -0.79
CA GLU A 216 4.43 -11.71 -0.16
C GLU A 216 4.70 -10.32 0.39
N VAL A 217 5.89 -10.06 0.94
CA VAL A 217 6.29 -8.71 1.36
C VAL A 217 6.35 -7.79 0.14
N LYS A 218 6.96 -8.25 -0.96
CA LYS A 218 7.00 -7.50 -2.23
C LYS A 218 5.58 -7.17 -2.72
N SER A 219 4.71 -8.18 -2.86
CA SER A 219 3.34 -7.99 -3.34
C SER A 219 2.51 -7.08 -2.42
N THR A 220 2.75 -7.12 -1.10
CA THR A 220 2.09 -6.22 -0.14
C THR A 220 2.50 -4.77 -0.36
N ILE A 221 3.81 -4.51 -0.56
CA ILE A 221 4.33 -3.18 -0.88
C ILE A 221 3.75 -2.70 -2.21
N ASP A 222 3.83 -3.53 -3.26
CA ASP A 222 3.35 -3.18 -4.60
C ASP A 222 1.84 -2.89 -4.63
N ALA A 223 1.03 -3.64 -3.88
CA ALA A 223 -0.40 -3.39 -3.78
C ALA A 223 -0.71 -2.04 -3.10
N TRP A 224 0.06 -1.64 -2.08
CA TRP A 224 -0.08 -0.33 -1.44
C TRP A 224 0.38 0.81 -2.35
N ASP A 225 1.43 0.58 -3.14
CA ASP A 225 1.87 1.52 -4.17
C ASP A 225 0.78 1.71 -5.24
N ALA A 226 0.12 0.62 -5.64
CA ALA A 226 -0.95 0.64 -6.64
C ALA A 226 -2.12 1.54 -6.22
N VAL A 227 -2.55 1.46 -4.96
CA VAL A 227 -3.63 2.33 -4.42
C VAL A 227 -3.14 3.70 -3.95
N GLY A 228 -1.87 4.06 -4.21
CA GLY A 228 -1.35 5.43 -4.01
C GLY A 228 -1.13 5.86 -2.55
N VAL A 229 -1.12 4.92 -1.59
CA VAL A 229 -0.88 5.25 -0.18
C VAL A 229 0.62 5.37 0.07
N PRO A 230 1.17 6.54 0.42
CA PRO A 230 2.61 6.71 0.54
C PRO A 230 3.23 5.91 1.69
N ALA A 231 4.48 5.48 1.51
CA ALA A 231 5.28 4.98 2.62
C ALA A 231 5.58 6.08 3.65
N GLU A 232 5.70 5.70 4.91
CA GLU A 232 6.13 6.59 5.99
C GLU A 232 7.65 6.84 5.88
N THR A 233 8.02 7.89 5.14
CA THR A 233 9.42 8.29 4.95
C THR A 233 9.56 9.80 4.95
N THR A 234 10.68 10.28 5.50
CA THR A 234 11.08 11.69 5.43
C THR A 234 11.72 12.05 4.09
N SER A 235 12.18 11.06 3.31
CA SER A 235 12.85 11.28 2.03
C SER A 235 12.10 10.64 0.88
N ARG A 236 11.88 11.44 -0.16
CA ARG A 236 11.20 11.05 -1.39
C ARG A 236 11.46 12.08 -2.50
N GLY A 237 11.30 11.64 -3.75
CA GLY A 237 11.00 12.55 -4.84
C GLY A 237 9.50 12.81 -4.98
N GLY A 238 9.16 13.89 -5.68
CA GLY A 238 7.79 14.28 -5.95
C GLY A 238 7.01 14.80 -4.74
N ASP A 239 5.75 15.15 -5.00
CA ASP A 239 4.76 15.49 -3.97
C ASP A 239 3.74 14.36 -3.84
N GLY A 240 3.78 13.63 -2.72
CA GLY A 240 2.97 12.42 -2.56
C GLY A 240 3.39 11.31 -3.53
N MET A 241 2.59 10.24 -3.62
CA MET A 241 2.79 9.19 -4.63
C MET A 241 2.30 9.67 -6.00
N ARG A 242 2.96 10.68 -6.59
CA ARG A 242 2.66 11.20 -7.93
C ARG A 242 3.80 10.94 -8.90
N LYS A 243 3.45 10.70 -10.17
CA LYS A 243 4.44 10.44 -11.23
C LYS A 243 5.46 11.58 -11.30
N VAL A 244 6.73 11.23 -11.23
CA VAL A 244 7.86 12.17 -11.34
C VAL A 244 8.39 12.20 -12.78
N GLY A 245 9.10 13.27 -13.15
CA GLY A 245 9.66 13.42 -14.50
C GLY A 245 10.97 12.67 -14.69
N ASN A 246 11.73 12.48 -13.61
CA ASN A 246 13.02 11.81 -13.58
C ASN A 246 13.02 10.76 -12.46
N TYR A 247 13.52 9.56 -12.73
CA TYR A 247 13.40 8.42 -11.82
C TYR A 247 14.53 7.40 -12.00
N ILE A 248 14.66 6.49 -11.03
CA ILE A 248 15.67 5.43 -11.01
C ILE A 248 15.13 4.26 -11.84
N THR A 249 15.95 3.70 -12.72
CA THR A 249 15.55 2.54 -13.56
C THR A 249 16.24 1.26 -13.16
N SER A 250 17.39 1.36 -12.49
CA SER A 250 18.08 0.18 -11.97
C SER A 250 19.09 0.49 -10.89
N VAL A 251 19.16 -0.38 -9.88
CA VAL A 251 20.23 -0.44 -8.88
C VAL A 251 20.82 -1.85 -8.88
N LYS A 252 22.14 -1.95 -9.05
CA LYS A 252 22.87 -3.21 -8.99
C LYS A 252 23.99 -3.17 -7.96
N LEU A 253 23.97 -4.10 -7.03
CA LEU A 253 25.00 -4.26 -6.00
C LEU A 253 25.17 -5.75 -5.64
N SER A 254 26.40 -6.25 -5.69
CA SER A 254 26.77 -7.57 -5.16
C SER A 254 25.83 -8.72 -5.59
N GLY A 255 25.66 -8.88 -6.90
CA GLY A 255 24.81 -9.93 -7.49
C GLY A 255 23.31 -9.64 -7.47
N MET A 256 22.84 -8.66 -6.70
CA MET A 256 21.49 -8.12 -6.80
C MET A 256 21.43 -7.11 -7.96
N GLU A 257 20.40 -7.21 -8.78
CA GLU A 257 20.00 -6.23 -9.79
C GLU A 257 18.49 -6.01 -9.65
N ASN A 258 18.09 -4.80 -9.29
CA ASN A 258 16.70 -4.40 -9.19
C ASN A 258 16.40 -3.45 -10.34
N ASN A 259 15.56 -3.89 -11.29
CA ASN A 259 15.09 -3.05 -12.39
C ASN A 259 13.74 -2.45 -11.98
N SER A 260 13.78 -1.22 -11.53
CA SER A 260 12.63 -0.41 -11.12
C SER A 260 12.10 0.42 -12.29
N GLY A 261 10.92 0.98 -12.08
CA GLY A 261 10.31 1.94 -12.99
C GLY A 261 10.12 3.27 -12.30
N ASN A 262 9.22 4.09 -12.82
CA ASN A 262 8.80 5.30 -12.13
C ASN A 262 7.86 4.92 -10.97
N ASP A 263 8.40 4.72 -9.78
CA ASP A 263 7.65 4.35 -8.57
C ASP A 263 7.12 5.59 -7.84
N CYS A 264 6.83 6.66 -8.60
CA CYS A 264 6.23 7.89 -8.08
C CYS A 264 6.99 8.53 -6.92
N GLY A 265 8.32 8.52 -7.10
CA GLY A 265 9.27 9.23 -6.25
C GLY A 265 9.74 8.46 -5.02
N TYR A 266 9.14 7.31 -4.70
CA TYR A 266 9.67 6.44 -3.65
C TYR A 266 9.34 4.95 -3.85
N LYS A 267 10.34 4.09 -3.74
CA LYS A 267 10.17 2.62 -3.69
C LYS A 267 10.76 1.99 -2.43
N ASP A 268 9.95 1.18 -1.74
CA ASP A 268 10.44 0.27 -0.69
C ASP A 268 10.86 -1.07 -1.32
N ASN A 269 12.15 -1.27 -1.48
CA ASN A 269 12.78 -2.51 -1.93
C ASN A 269 13.41 -3.30 -0.76
N THR A 270 12.94 -3.11 0.49
CA THR A 270 13.53 -3.75 1.68
C THR A 270 13.35 -5.27 1.74
N TYR A 271 12.54 -5.85 0.84
CA TYR A 271 12.48 -7.30 0.63
C TYR A 271 13.70 -7.85 -0.14
N LEU A 272 14.49 -6.99 -0.80
CA LEU A 272 15.77 -7.34 -1.41
C LEU A 272 16.91 -7.17 -0.39
N HIS A 273 17.91 -8.07 -0.45
CA HIS A 273 19.04 -8.06 0.48
C HIS A 273 20.37 -8.51 -0.15
N PRO A 274 21.06 -7.65 -0.93
CA PRO A 274 22.43 -7.94 -1.38
C PRO A 274 23.36 -8.26 -0.21
N TRP A 275 24.29 -9.18 -0.44
CA TRP A 275 25.26 -9.63 0.57
C TRP A 275 26.62 -8.98 0.32
N VAL A 276 27.18 -8.34 1.34
CA VAL A 276 28.50 -7.73 1.27
C VAL A 276 29.36 -8.11 2.46
N LEU A 277 30.67 -8.00 2.31
CA LEU A 277 31.68 -8.26 3.33
C LEU A 277 32.28 -6.94 3.79
N LYS A 278 32.45 -6.79 5.10
CA LYS A 278 33.22 -5.67 5.67
C LYS A 278 34.64 -5.65 5.11
N GLY A 279 35.14 -4.48 4.75
CA GLY A 279 36.42 -4.28 4.05
C GLY A 279 36.40 -4.67 2.57
N GLY A 280 35.28 -5.18 2.05
CA GLY A 280 35.15 -5.56 0.65
C GLY A 280 34.93 -4.38 -0.28
N THR A 281 35.39 -4.52 -1.51
CA THR A 281 35.18 -3.56 -2.60
C THR A 281 34.15 -4.12 -3.58
N TYR A 282 33.16 -3.32 -3.93
CA TYR A 282 32.04 -3.71 -4.79
C TYR A 282 31.84 -2.71 -5.92
N GLN A 283 31.32 -3.20 -7.05
CA GLN A 283 30.81 -2.34 -8.12
C GLN A 283 29.33 -2.04 -7.84
N LEU A 284 29.02 -0.76 -7.67
CA LEU A 284 27.66 -0.24 -7.63
C LEU A 284 27.34 0.31 -9.02
N VAL A 285 26.25 -0.16 -9.60
CA VAL A 285 25.73 0.35 -10.87
C VAL A 285 24.36 1.00 -10.62
N LEU A 286 24.21 2.24 -11.07
CA LEU A 286 23.02 3.06 -10.90
C LEU A 286 22.56 3.56 -12.27
N SER A 287 21.29 3.35 -12.62
CA SER A 287 20.71 3.83 -13.87
C SER A 287 19.48 4.68 -13.57
N SER A 288 19.29 5.71 -14.40
CA SER A 288 18.13 6.61 -14.32
C SER A 288 17.69 7.03 -15.71
N GLU A 289 16.43 7.42 -15.81
CA GLU A 289 15.81 7.99 -16.99
C GLU A 289 15.00 9.23 -16.57
N GLY A 290 14.69 10.11 -17.52
CA GLY A 290 13.79 11.21 -17.26
C GLY A 290 13.65 12.23 -18.39
N SER A 291 12.92 13.30 -18.10
CA SER A 291 12.56 14.30 -19.10
C SER A 291 13.79 14.96 -19.71
N GLN A 292 13.80 15.05 -21.05
CA GLN A 292 14.82 15.81 -21.77
C GLN A 292 14.64 17.33 -21.65
N LEU A 293 13.51 17.84 -21.13
CA LEU A 293 13.29 19.28 -20.95
C LEU A 293 12.49 19.59 -19.67
N PRO A 294 12.94 20.55 -18.83
CA PRO A 294 14.27 21.17 -18.86
C PRO A 294 15.36 20.13 -18.53
N LEU A 295 16.52 20.26 -19.16
CA LEU A 295 17.66 19.36 -18.92
C LEU A 295 18.15 19.54 -17.47
N LYS A 296 18.04 18.48 -16.67
CA LYS A 296 18.57 18.44 -15.30
C LYS A 296 19.69 17.41 -15.18
N SER A 297 20.60 17.67 -14.25
CA SER A 297 21.61 16.68 -13.86
C SER A 297 20.99 15.73 -12.83
N HIS A 298 21.27 14.44 -12.95
CA HIS A 298 20.85 13.46 -11.95
C HIS A 298 21.93 13.38 -10.89
N LYS A 299 21.64 13.97 -9.71
CA LYS A 299 22.54 13.96 -8.55
C LYS A 299 22.16 12.79 -7.65
N TRP A 300 23.13 11.95 -7.39
CA TRP A 300 22.98 10.72 -6.61
C TRP A 300 23.66 10.85 -5.26
N SER A 301 22.99 10.38 -4.23
CA SER A 301 23.57 10.08 -2.92
C SER A 301 23.15 8.66 -2.50
N VAL A 302 24.11 7.88 -2.00
CA VAL A 302 23.86 6.52 -1.50
C VAL A 302 24.38 6.42 -0.08
N TRP A 303 23.54 5.93 0.83
CA TRP A 303 23.87 5.69 2.22
C TRP A 303 23.70 4.23 2.58
N ILE A 304 24.52 3.74 3.51
CA ILE A 304 24.32 2.47 4.21
C ILE A 304 24.38 2.79 5.70
N ASP A 305 23.39 2.35 6.48
CA ASP A 305 23.38 2.50 7.95
C ASP A 305 24.41 1.52 8.54
N LEU A 306 25.68 1.94 8.55
CA LEU A 306 26.84 1.12 8.89
C LEU A 306 26.92 0.86 10.38
N ASN A 307 26.38 1.75 11.20
CA ASN A 307 26.37 1.64 12.66
C ASN A 307 25.08 1.01 13.21
N ARG A 308 24.07 0.78 12.35
CA ARG A 308 22.78 0.13 12.64
C ARG A 308 21.93 0.89 13.67
N ASN A 309 22.04 2.23 13.70
CA ASN A 309 21.25 3.08 14.59
C ASN A 309 19.91 3.52 13.98
N GLY A 310 19.65 3.21 12.71
CA GLY A 310 18.42 3.56 11.98
C GLY A 310 18.41 4.97 11.40
N ILE A 311 19.51 5.72 11.48
CA ILE A 311 19.65 7.11 11.00
C ILE A 311 20.83 7.16 10.03
N PHE A 312 20.65 7.81 8.88
CA PHE A 312 21.74 8.01 7.93
C PHE A 312 22.53 9.28 8.24
N ASP A 313 23.72 9.12 8.80
CA ASP A 313 24.62 10.23 9.10
C ASP A 313 25.59 10.55 7.95
N SER A 314 26.31 11.68 8.04
CA SER A 314 27.28 12.07 7.01
C SER A 314 28.44 11.07 6.85
N SER A 315 28.80 10.34 7.91
CA SER A 315 29.81 9.27 7.86
C SER A 315 29.35 8.00 7.13
N GLU A 316 28.06 7.92 6.79
CA GLU A 316 27.41 6.75 6.18
C GLU A 316 27.11 6.95 4.70
N ILE A 317 27.49 8.10 4.15
CA ILE A 317 27.52 8.34 2.71
C ILE A 317 28.57 7.41 2.09
N ILE A 318 28.11 6.51 1.23
CA ILE A 318 28.95 5.56 0.49
C ILE A 318 29.34 6.11 -0.88
N LEU A 319 28.46 6.91 -1.48
CA LEU A 319 28.68 7.50 -2.79
C LEU A 319 27.90 8.81 -2.93
N GLN A 320 28.55 9.83 -3.46
CA GLN A 320 27.91 10.98 -4.10
C GLN A 320 28.50 11.18 -5.49
N THR A 321 27.63 11.27 -6.50
CA THR A 321 28.06 11.39 -7.90
C THR A 321 26.93 11.98 -8.73
N SER A 322 27.24 12.50 -9.91
CA SER A 322 26.22 12.95 -10.86
C SER A 322 26.50 12.40 -12.25
N ASN A 323 25.45 12.27 -13.05
CA ASN A 323 25.61 12.06 -14.49
C ASN A 323 26.05 13.40 -15.11
N GLN A 324 27.06 13.38 -15.99
CA GLN A 324 27.48 14.56 -16.74
C GLN A 324 26.60 14.82 -17.97
N LEU A 325 25.84 13.80 -18.40
CA LEU A 325 24.88 13.86 -19.49
C LEU A 325 23.47 13.98 -18.90
N TRP A 326 22.71 14.91 -19.46
CA TRP A 326 21.40 15.32 -19.00
C TRP A 326 20.34 14.24 -19.29
N GLY A 327 19.45 13.97 -18.33
CA GLY A 327 18.22 13.16 -18.51
C GLY A 327 18.36 11.63 -18.40
N GLU A 328 19.43 11.01 -18.91
CA GLU A 328 19.55 9.54 -18.90
C GLU A 328 20.98 9.07 -18.66
N GLY A 329 21.14 7.89 -18.06
CA GLY A 329 22.40 7.17 -18.13
C GLY A 329 22.70 6.25 -16.95
N THR A 330 23.73 5.43 -17.16
CA THR A 330 24.23 4.46 -16.19
C THR A 330 25.57 4.92 -15.63
N LEU A 331 25.69 4.95 -14.30
CA LEU A 331 26.93 5.15 -13.58
C LEU A 331 27.41 3.83 -13.00
N GLN A 332 28.70 3.56 -13.19
CA GLN A 332 29.39 2.48 -12.50
C GLN A 332 30.47 3.07 -11.60
N ARG A 333 30.44 2.72 -10.31
CA ARG A 333 31.36 3.22 -9.30
C ARG A 333 31.85 2.09 -8.39
N SER A 334 33.12 2.17 -8.02
CA SER A 334 33.70 1.29 -7.00
C SER A 334 33.38 1.86 -5.63
N ILE A 335 32.77 1.06 -4.76
CA ILE A 335 32.48 1.41 -3.36
C ILE A 335 33.20 0.44 -2.42
N VAL A 336 33.50 0.89 -1.20
CA VAL A 336 34.14 0.08 -0.16
C VAL A 336 33.22 0.03 1.05
N ILE A 337 32.96 -1.17 1.56
CA ILE A 337 32.27 -1.32 2.85
C ILE A 337 33.32 -1.19 3.96
N PRO A 338 33.20 -0.22 4.89
CA PRO A 338 34.21 -0.02 5.93
C PRO A 338 34.42 -1.26 6.82
N THR A 339 35.64 -1.47 7.29
CA THR A 339 35.96 -2.56 8.23
C THR A 339 35.30 -2.38 9.60
N THR A 340 34.90 -1.16 9.93
CA THR A 340 34.17 -0.75 11.13
C THR A 340 32.66 -1.00 11.05
N ALA A 341 32.12 -1.35 9.88
CA ALA A 341 30.70 -1.63 9.69
C ALA A 341 30.22 -2.77 10.60
N LEU A 342 29.08 -2.58 11.26
CA LEU A 342 28.46 -3.64 12.05
C LEU A 342 27.87 -4.71 11.13
N THR A 343 28.03 -5.98 11.52
CA THR A 343 27.45 -7.11 10.78
C THR A 343 25.96 -7.24 11.04
N GLY A 344 25.23 -7.81 10.07
CA GLY A 344 23.79 -8.04 10.10
C GLY A 344 23.06 -7.32 8.97
N ASN A 345 21.73 -7.41 9.01
CA ASN A 345 20.88 -6.65 8.09
C ASN A 345 20.78 -5.20 8.54
N THR A 346 20.97 -4.29 7.60
CA THR A 346 20.82 -2.85 7.78
C THR A 346 20.18 -2.20 6.56
N LYS A 347 19.84 -0.92 6.64
CA LYS A 347 19.21 -0.18 5.55
C LYS A 347 20.26 0.41 4.61
N MET A 348 19.97 0.37 3.31
CA MET A 348 20.67 1.15 2.29
C MET A 348 19.64 2.06 1.62
N ARG A 349 20.00 3.31 1.36
CA ARG A 349 19.17 4.28 0.64
C ARG A 349 19.89 4.76 -0.60
N VAL A 350 19.21 4.73 -1.74
CA VAL A 350 19.66 5.29 -3.01
C VAL A 350 18.73 6.45 -3.34
N SER A 351 19.25 7.67 -3.38
CA SER A 351 18.48 8.86 -3.74
C SER A 351 19.04 9.49 -5.00
N MET A 352 18.16 9.71 -5.98
CA MET A 352 18.45 10.40 -7.22
C MET A 352 17.56 11.64 -7.29
N LYS A 353 18.18 12.81 -7.37
CA LYS A 353 17.48 14.10 -7.50
C LYS A 353 17.81 14.72 -8.85
N ALA A 354 16.78 15.07 -9.63
CA ALA A 354 16.94 15.89 -10.82
C ALA A 354 17.14 17.34 -10.39
N ALA A 355 18.37 17.84 -10.57
CA ALA A 355 18.81 19.09 -9.96
C ALA A 355 19.64 19.92 -10.94
N ASP A 356 19.60 21.24 -10.78
CA ASP A 356 20.56 22.13 -11.44
C ASP A 356 21.98 21.91 -10.91
N SER A 357 22.98 22.37 -11.66
CA SER A 357 24.39 22.21 -11.30
C SER A 357 24.73 22.83 -9.94
N TRP A 358 24.10 23.95 -9.58
CA TRP A 358 24.30 24.69 -8.33
C TRP A 358 23.56 24.11 -7.12
N GLU A 359 22.56 23.24 -7.32
CA GLU A 359 21.85 22.62 -6.21
C GLU A 359 22.73 21.61 -5.47
N ALA A 360 22.49 21.39 -4.18
CA ALA A 360 23.20 20.38 -3.42
C ALA A 360 22.81 18.95 -3.85
N TYR A 361 23.65 17.98 -3.51
CA TYR A 361 23.27 16.56 -3.56
C TYR A 361 22.10 16.29 -2.59
N PRO A 362 21.23 15.31 -2.90
CA PRO A 362 20.11 15.00 -2.01
C PRO A 362 20.60 14.61 -0.62
N ARG A 363 19.90 15.09 0.43
CA ARG A 363 20.10 14.64 1.81
C ARG A 363 19.26 13.39 2.10
N ALA A 364 19.66 12.65 3.13
CA ALA A 364 18.99 11.42 3.51
C ALA A 364 17.54 11.64 3.99
N ASP A 365 17.17 12.84 4.41
CA ASP A 365 15.86 13.23 4.93
C ASP A 365 15.16 14.30 4.05
N GLU A 366 15.57 14.42 2.79
CA GLU A 366 15.06 15.45 1.88
C GLU A 366 13.86 14.95 1.07
N LYS A 367 12.83 15.79 1.01
CA LYS A 367 11.79 15.75 -0.03
C LYS A 367 12.15 16.75 -1.12
N PHE A 368 12.18 16.30 -2.37
CA PHE A 368 12.52 17.16 -3.51
C PHE A 368 11.50 16.99 -4.64
N TYR A 369 11.36 18.02 -5.49
CA TYR A 369 10.28 18.11 -6.48
C TYR A 369 10.34 17.00 -7.55
N ASP A 370 11.54 16.61 -7.98
CA ASP A 370 11.70 15.66 -9.09
C ASP A 370 12.93 14.76 -8.89
N GLY A 371 12.76 13.48 -9.21
CA GLY A 371 13.67 12.41 -8.82
C GLY A 371 12.98 11.31 -8.03
N GLU A 372 13.76 10.41 -7.45
CA GLU A 372 13.25 9.24 -6.75
C GLU A 372 14.20 8.77 -5.63
N VAL A 373 13.62 8.09 -4.65
CA VAL A 373 14.33 7.47 -3.53
C VAL A 373 13.96 6.00 -3.44
N GLU A 374 14.95 5.13 -3.36
CA GLU A 374 14.75 3.70 -3.16
C GLU A 374 15.46 3.22 -1.91
N ASP A 375 14.76 2.44 -1.09
CA ASP A 375 15.29 1.85 0.12
C ASP A 375 15.44 0.33 0.00
N TYR A 376 16.57 -0.21 0.45
CA TYR A 376 16.92 -1.62 0.38
C TYR A 376 17.33 -2.14 1.76
N THR A 377 17.20 -3.44 1.97
CA THR A 377 17.96 -4.11 3.04
C THR A 377 19.33 -4.49 2.46
N ILE A 378 20.39 -4.44 3.25
CA ILE A 378 21.72 -4.98 2.89
C ILE A 378 22.23 -5.86 4.01
N SER A 379 22.79 -7.02 3.67
CA SER A 379 23.35 -7.98 4.63
C SER A 379 24.87 -7.83 4.70
N ILE A 380 25.38 -7.19 5.75
CA ILE A 380 26.82 -7.01 5.98
C ILE A 380 27.36 -8.20 6.80
N ASN A 381 28.35 -8.89 6.27
CA ASN A 381 28.97 -10.05 6.93
C ASN A 381 30.46 -9.83 7.20
N SER A 382 30.99 -10.57 8.17
CA SER A 382 32.43 -10.72 8.34
C SER A 382 32.91 -11.94 7.58
N PHE A 383 34.04 -11.83 6.89
CA PHE A 383 34.77 -13.02 6.48
C PHE A 383 35.27 -13.76 7.73
N ARG A 384 34.88 -15.03 7.90
CA ARG A 384 35.52 -15.95 8.84
C ARG A 384 36.09 -17.09 8.01
N LEU A 385 37.39 -17.33 8.17
CA LEU A 385 38.08 -18.51 7.62
C LEU A 385 37.60 -19.78 8.30
#